data_AF-A0AAT9RSI3-F1
#
_entry.id   AF-A0AAT9RSI3-F1
#
_cell.length_a   1.000
_cell.length_b   1.000
_cell.length_c   1.000
_cell.angle_alpha   90.00
_cell.angle_beta   90.00
_cell.angle_gamma   90.00
#
_symmetry.space_group_name_H-M   'P 1'
#
loop_
_entity.id
_entity.type
_entity.pdbx_description
1 polymer ?
#
loop_
_entity_poly.entity_id
_entity_poly.type
_entity_poly.pdbx_seq_one_letter_code
_entity_poly.pdbx_strand_id
1 'polypeptide(L)'
;MAVDHGHGQRMESQRDVFGAGRDLHLNVGAMNGGSAQPSPPSPTYDRSRPLFIQYLNPEVLACYGLFCRGVHSERVLRESLRITRLAVLLTDANLVFPASYIFEVPCFAVFLREISPLVASGRVSCVAPVMDLEAYRELKAEEYRHDRVNPYAAKVELGGERIVAWQPRLGSSTADISSLWHSAFEENGDFSGLVESVSARWSGRREDIEDSLYSVPQRLEGQAVVGRFVQKVIPIGLTARESTRVNILLSRAYLLSYLRDLRANMLVDFDHSDLSCGVSAAHEGSAFSLLSARRFDLALRWIGIHTYVHGTASWQQLISLRSIPEFGELTLALYAQDYPVSLRSAVVRIRRTTEIKDAENFAQAQRNVCVVVSQLC
;
A
#
# COMPACT_ATOMS: atom_id res chain seq x y z
N MET A 1 30.80 -37.81 -6.16
CA MET A 1 29.70 -37.27 -5.32
C MET A 1 30.07 -35.84 -4.97
N ALA A 2 29.54 -34.87 -5.74
CA ALA A 2 29.72 -33.45 -5.47
C ALA A 2 28.52 -32.98 -4.64
N VAL A 3 28.80 -32.45 -3.45
CA VAL A 3 27.78 -31.95 -2.53
C VAL A 3 27.37 -30.55 -2.98
N ASP A 4 26.07 -30.37 -3.12
CA ASP A 4 25.40 -29.14 -3.54
C ASP A 4 25.54 -28.05 -2.45
N HIS A 5 26.32 -27.01 -2.74
CA HIS A 5 26.53 -25.83 -1.87
C HIS A 5 25.60 -24.65 -2.23
N GLY A 6 24.59 -24.85 -3.10
CA GLY A 6 23.75 -23.75 -3.61
C GLY A 6 22.62 -23.26 -2.69
N HIS A 7 22.31 -23.94 -1.58
CA HIS A 7 21.18 -23.58 -0.71
C HIS A 7 21.54 -22.64 0.46
N GLY A 8 22.80 -22.60 0.89
CA GLY A 8 23.25 -21.72 1.99
C GLY A 8 23.29 -20.24 1.63
N GLN A 9 23.88 -19.90 0.47
CA GLN A 9 24.06 -18.51 0.02
C GLN A 9 22.72 -17.78 -0.26
N ARG A 10 21.68 -18.51 -0.66
CA ARG A 10 20.36 -17.92 -0.95
C ARG A 10 19.62 -17.51 0.33
N MET A 11 19.77 -18.25 1.42
CA MET A 11 19.19 -17.88 2.72
C MET A 11 19.96 -16.74 3.40
N GLU A 12 21.29 -16.68 3.25
CA GLU A 12 22.10 -15.58 3.79
C GLU A 12 21.79 -14.26 3.08
N SER A 13 21.70 -14.27 1.74
CA SER A 13 21.28 -13.08 0.98
C SER A 13 19.88 -12.58 1.34
N GLN A 14 18.96 -13.47 1.72
CA GLN A 14 17.60 -13.11 2.14
C GLN A 14 17.54 -12.55 3.56
N ARG A 15 18.40 -13.00 4.47
CA ARG A 15 18.53 -12.42 5.81
C ARG A 15 19.17 -11.03 5.75
N ASP A 16 20.13 -10.82 4.86
CA ASP A 16 20.76 -9.51 4.64
C ASP A 16 19.80 -8.48 4.03
N VAL A 17 18.93 -8.91 3.10
CA VAL A 17 17.85 -8.06 2.57
C VAL A 17 16.86 -7.66 3.66
N PHE A 18 16.54 -8.58 4.59
CA PHE A 18 15.64 -8.33 5.71
C PHE A 18 16.23 -7.33 6.72
N GLY A 19 17.52 -7.45 7.06
CA GLY A 19 18.23 -6.49 7.90
C GLY A 19 18.30 -5.09 7.26
N ALA A 20 18.71 -5.03 5.99
CA ALA A 20 18.84 -3.76 5.27
C ALA A 20 17.52 -3.00 5.09
N GLY A 21 16.40 -3.71 4.84
CA GLY A 21 15.08 -3.09 4.76
C GLY A 21 14.64 -2.48 6.09
N ARG A 22 14.81 -3.22 7.19
CA ARG A 22 14.48 -2.75 8.55
C ARG A 22 15.34 -1.54 8.98
N ASP A 23 16.63 -1.57 8.67
CA ASP A 23 17.57 -0.50 9.06
C ASP A 23 17.42 0.77 8.20
N LEU A 24 17.00 0.64 6.95
CA LEU A 24 16.59 1.78 6.13
C LEU A 24 15.32 2.44 6.69
N HIS A 25 14.33 1.68 7.15
CA HIS A 25 13.12 2.25 7.77
C HIS A 25 13.41 3.04 9.06
N LEU A 26 14.38 2.60 9.87
CA LEU A 26 14.80 3.32 11.07
C LEU A 26 15.58 4.61 10.75
N ASN A 27 16.36 4.63 9.65
CA ASN A 27 17.19 5.77 9.28
C ASN A 27 16.49 6.81 8.39
N VAL A 28 15.52 6.42 7.55
CA VAL A 28 14.71 7.37 6.76
C VAL A 28 13.85 8.26 7.67
N GLY A 29 13.41 7.75 8.83
CA GLY A 29 12.76 8.57 9.86
C GLY A 29 13.69 9.55 10.60
N ALA A 30 15.00 9.34 10.55
CA ALA A 30 15.99 10.13 11.30
C ALA A 30 16.66 11.26 10.48
N MET A 31 16.54 11.26 9.16
CA MET A 31 17.20 12.25 8.28
C MET A 31 16.42 13.55 8.05
N ASN A 32 15.18 13.69 8.55
CA ASN A 32 14.36 14.91 8.42
C ASN A 32 14.49 15.85 9.64
N GLY A 33 15.72 16.09 10.09
CA GLY A 33 16.04 17.09 11.12
C GLY A 33 16.36 18.46 10.50
N GLY A 34 15.35 19.16 9.96
CA GLY A 34 15.52 20.48 9.35
C GLY A 34 14.38 21.44 9.71
N SER A 35 14.74 22.57 10.32
CA SER A 35 14.02 23.83 10.58
C SER A 35 12.47 23.83 10.60
N ALA A 36 11.91 24.29 11.72
CA ALA A 36 10.48 24.57 11.90
C ALA A 36 9.94 25.63 10.91
N GLN A 37 9.56 25.18 9.71
CA GLN A 37 8.60 25.89 8.87
C GLN A 37 7.18 25.48 9.30
N PRO A 38 6.18 26.39 9.20
CA PRO A 38 4.80 26.02 9.42
C PRO A 38 4.41 24.94 8.41
N SER A 39 4.15 23.74 8.92
CA SER A 39 3.71 22.61 8.11
C SER A 39 2.50 23.02 7.29
N PRO A 40 2.45 22.74 5.97
CA PRO A 40 1.24 22.97 5.20
C PRO A 40 0.07 22.22 5.88
N PRO A 41 -1.17 22.75 5.80
CA PRO A 41 -2.33 22.08 6.36
C PRO A 41 -2.37 20.66 5.80
N SER A 42 -2.33 19.66 6.69
CA SER A 42 -2.37 18.27 6.27
C SER A 42 -3.65 18.05 5.45
N PRO A 43 -3.61 17.29 4.34
CA PRO A 43 -4.83 16.96 3.59
C PRO A 43 -5.91 16.51 4.55
N THR A 44 -7.00 17.27 4.61
CA THR A 44 -8.14 16.92 5.44
C THR A 44 -8.70 15.61 4.92
N TYR A 45 -8.72 14.59 5.78
CA TYR A 45 -9.30 13.30 5.46
C TYR A 45 -10.72 13.47 4.93
N ASP A 46 -10.98 12.87 3.77
CA ASP A 46 -12.25 12.95 3.06
C ASP A 46 -12.77 11.53 2.79
N ARG A 47 -13.89 11.19 3.43
CA ARG A 47 -14.53 9.88 3.33
C ARG A 47 -15.12 9.59 1.95
N SER A 48 -15.43 10.61 1.17
CA SER A 48 -16.00 10.45 -0.17
C SER A 48 -14.98 9.95 -1.19
N ARG A 49 -13.69 9.93 -0.84
CA ARG A 49 -12.61 9.42 -1.69
C ARG A 49 -12.51 7.90 -1.61
N PRO A 50 -12.16 7.23 -2.73
CA PRO A 50 -11.91 5.80 -2.72
C PRO A 50 -10.70 5.46 -1.85
N LEU A 51 -10.60 4.20 -1.41
CA LEU A 51 -9.45 3.72 -0.64
C LEU A 51 -8.65 2.72 -1.48
N PHE A 52 -7.40 3.05 -1.76
CA PHE A 52 -6.50 2.23 -2.58
C PHE A 52 -5.99 1.01 -1.81
N ILE A 53 -6.22 -0.19 -2.36
CA ILE A 53 -5.78 -1.46 -1.78
C ILE A 53 -4.32 -1.70 -2.20
N GLN A 54 -3.34 -1.27 -1.42
CA GLN A 54 -1.93 -1.56 -1.68
C GLN A 54 -1.38 -2.73 -0.86
N TYR A 55 -2.04 -3.10 0.23
CA TYR A 55 -1.59 -4.15 1.16
C TYR A 55 -1.63 -5.58 0.60
N LEU A 56 -2.04 -5.74 -0.67
CA LEU A 56 -1.94 -6.99 -1.43
C LEU A 56 -0.86 -6.95 -2.52
N ASN A 57 -0.26 -5.79 -2.81
CA ASN A 57 0.69 -5.64 -3.90
C ASN A 57 2.00 -6.41 -3.59
N PRO A 58 2.41 -7.38 -4.42
CA PRO A 58 3.58 -8.20 -4.12
C PRO A 58 4.90 -7.41 -4.09
N GLU A 59 5.03 -6.38 -4.93
CA GLU A 59 6.23 -5.54 -5.01
C GLU A 59 6.31 -4.59 -3.78
N VAL A 60 5.17 -4.04 -3.33
CA VAL A 60 5.10 -3.27 -2.07
C VAL A 60 5.43 -4.19 -0.90
N LEU A 61 4.78 -5.35 -0.78
CA LEU A 61 5.03 -6.30 0.30
C LEU A 61 6.51 -6.74 0.35
N ALA A 62 7.12 -6.99 -0.82
CA ALA A 62 8.52 -7.37 -0.92
C ALA A 62 9.48 -6.28 -0.39
N CYS A 63 9.14 -4.98 -0.53
CA CYS A 63 9.93 -3.89 0.06
C CYS A 63 10.04 -4.00 1.59
N TYR A 64 9.09 -4.67 2.25
CA TYR A 64 9.04 -4.87 3.69
C TYR A 64 9.38 -6.31 4.11
N GLY A 65 9.96 -7.11 3.20
CA GLY A 65 10.34 -8.50 3.48
C GLY A 65 9.16 -9.47 3.60
N LEU A 66 7.99 -9.11 3.06
CA LEU A 66 6.80 -9.94 3.04
C LEU A 66 6.63 -10.56 1.66
N PHE A 67 6.52 -11.89 1.59
CA PHE A 67 6.47 -12.62 0.33
C PHE A 67 5.12 -13.33 0.13
N CYS A 68 4.53 -13.23 -1.06
CA CYS A 68 3.25 -13.85 -1.40
C CYS A 68 3.41 -15.27 -1.97
N ARG A 69 4.17 -16.17 -1.32
CA ARG A 69 4.37 -17.56 -1.81
C ARG A 69 4.25 -18.60 -0.69
N GLY A 70 3.70 -19.76 -1.03
CA GLY A 70 3.54 -20.89 -0.10
C GLY A 70 2.75 -20.51 1.15
N VAL A 71 3.20 -20.96 2.33
CA VAL A 71 2.58 -20.69 3.63
C VAL A 71 2.42 -19.19 3.92
N HIS A 72 3.31 -18.35 3.40
CA HIS A 72 3.21 -16.90 3.58
C HIS A 72 1.99 -16.29 2.85
N SER A 73 1.50 -16.94 1.79
CA SER A 73 0.32 -16.48 1.04
C SER A 73 -0.95 -16.52 1.89
N GLU A 74 -1.12 -17.53 2.75
CA GLU A 74 -2.29 -17.62 3.64
C GLU A 74 -2.25 -16.56 4.73
N ARG A 75 -1.06 -16.28 5.27
CA ARG A 75 -0.87 -15.20 6.24
C ARG A 75 -1.18 -13.84 5.62
N VAL A 76 -0.64 -13.56 4.42
CA VAL A 76 -0.91 -12.32 3.68
C VAL A 76 -2.40 -12.19 3.40
N LEU A 77 -3.07 -13.26 2.96
CA LEU A 77 -4.52 -13.25 2.74
C LEU A 77 -5.29 -12.90 4.02
N ARG A 78 -4.97 -13.57 5.15
CA ARG A 78 -5.65 -13.33 6.43
C ARG A 78 -5.49 -11.89 6.91
N GLU A 79 -4.27 -11.36 6.88
CA GLU A 79 -4.00 -9.98 7.26
C GLU A 79 -4.70 -9.00 6.30
N SER A 80 -4.67 -9.28 4.99
CA SER A 80 -5.35 -8.44 3.99
C SER A 80 -6.86 -8.39 4.20
N LEU A 81 -7.50 -9.50 4.57
CA LEU A 81 -8.93 -9.53 4.91
C LEU A 81 -9.20 -8.71 6.16
N ARG A 82 -8.36 -8.82 7.19
CA ARG A 82 -8.47 -8.01 8.41
C ARG A 82 -8.33 -6.52 8.13
N ILE A 83 -7.34 -6.13 7.33
CA ILE A 83 -7.13 -4.74 6.89
C ILE A 83 -8.31 -4.25 6.06
N THR A 84 -8.87 -5.09 5.19
CA THR A 84 -10.03 -4.73 4.36
C THR A 84 -11.24 -4.35 5.22
N ARG A 85 -11.41 -4.97 6.40
CA ARG A 85 -12.49 -4.59 7.34
C ARG A 85 -12.32 -3.17 7.86
N LEU A 86 -11.09 -2.75 8.14
CA LEU A 86 -10.78 -1.37 8.48
C LEU A 86 -11.00 -0.44 7.27
N ALA A 87 -10.54 -0.85 6.10
CA ALA A 87 -10.66 -0.07 4.87
C ALA A 87 -12.13 0.24 4.53
N VAL A 88 -13.02 -0.76 4.63
CA VAL A 88 -14.46 -0.59 4.40
C VAL A 88 -15.04 0.51 5.27
N LEU A 89 -14.63 0.60 6.53
CA LEU A 89 -15.16 1.56 7.49
C LEU A 89 -14.66 3.00 7.26
N LEU A 90 -13.57 3.18 6.50
CA LEU A 90 -12.90 4.47 6.33
C LEU A 90 -13.20 5.17 4.99
N THR A 91 -14.11 4.63 4.18
CA THR A 91 -14.56 5.29 2.95
C THR A 91 -16.06 5.05 2.74
N ASP A 92 -16.74 6.09 2.28
CA ASP A 92 -18.13 6.02 1.82
C ASP A 92 -18.22 5.63 0.34
N ALA A 93 -17.12 5.79 -0.39
CA ALA A 93 -16.95 5.35 -1.76
C ALA A 93 -16.57 3.86 -1.83
N ASN A 94 -15.65 3.53 -2.74
CA ASN A 94 -15.25 2.17 -3.07
C ASN A 94 -13.82 1.89 -2.61
N LEU A 95 -13.55 0.62 -2.34
CA LEU A 95 -12.19 0.12 -2.32
C LEU A 95 -11.73 -0.08 -3.76
N VAL A 96 -10.54 0.42 -4.10
CA VAL A 96 -10.04 0.38 -5.47
C VAL A 96 -8.76 -0.45 -5.55
N PHE A 97 -8.66 -1.30 -6.56
CA PHE A 97 -7.44 -2.06 -6.82
C PHE A 97 -7.06 -2.03 -8.31
N PRO A 98 -5.76 -2.12 -8.64
CA PRO A 98 -5.27 -2.23 -10.02
C PRO A 98 -5.64 -3.57 -10.66
N ALA A 99 -6.04 -3.58 -11.94
CA ALA A 99 -6.30 -4.82 -12.68
C ALA A 99 -5.12 -5.79 -12.69
N SER A 100 -3.88 -5.30 -12.51
CA SER A 100 -2.69 -6.17 -12.40
C SER A 100 -2.80 -7.19 -11.27
N TYR A 101 -3.54 -6.91 -10.20
CA TYR A 101 -3.66 -7.84 -9.06
C TYR A 101 -4.32 -9.17 -9.44
N ILE A 102 -5.20 -9.16 -10.44
CA ILE A 102 -5.83 -10.38 -10.97
C ILE A 102 -4.78 -11.39 -11.47
N PHE A 103 -3.64 -10.89 -11.96
CA PHE A 103 -2.57 -11.70 -12.53
C PHE A 103 -1.39 -11.86 -11.55
N GLU A 104 -1.06 -10.80 -10.81
CA GLU A 104 0.18 -10.72 -10.05
C GLU A 104 0.05 -11.21 -8.61
N VAL A 105 -1.16 -11.20 -8.02
CA VAL A 105 -1.39 -11.55 -6.62
C VAL A 105 -1.89 -13.00 -6.52
N PRO A 106 -1.08 -13.95 -6.02
CA PRO A 106 -1.44 -15.37 -6.08
C PRO A 106 -2.72 -15.76 -5.34
N CYS A 107 -3.05 -15.06 -4.25
CA CYS A 107 -4.27 -15.31 -3.46
C CYS A 107 -5.45 -14.43 -3.86
N PHE A 108 -5.37 -13.66 -4.96
CA PHE A 108 -6.37 -12.63 -5.27
C PHE A 108 -7.75 -13.19 -5.56
N ALA A 109 -7.85 -14.30 -6.29
CA ALA A 109 -9.13 -14.95 -6.56
C ALA A 109 -9.82 -15.41 -5.26
N VAL A 110 -9.03 -15.92 -4.30
CA VAL A 110 -9.53 -16.27 -2.97
C VAL A 110 -9.97 -15.01 -2.22
N PHE A 111 -9.13 -13.96 -2.21
CA PHE A 111 -9.46 -12.68 -1.59
C PHE A 111 -10.80 -12.12 -2.11
N LEU A 112 -10.99 -12.05 -3.43
CA LEU A 112 -12.23 -11.57 -4.05
C LEU A 112 -13.45 -12.42 -3.66
N ARG A 113 -13.29 -13.74 -3.54
CA ARG A 113 -14.37 -14.64 -3.09
C ARG A 113 -14.77 -14.36 -1.65
N GLU A 114 -13.80 -14.19 -0.76
CA GLU A 114 -14.03 -13.89 0.67
C GLU A 114 -14.70 -12.51 0.87
N ILE A 115 -14.42 -11.54 -0.01
CA ILE A 115 -15.05 -10.22 0.01
C ILE A 115 -16.22 -10.08 -0.99
N SER A 116 -16.72 -11.19 -1.53
CA SER A 116 -17.74 -11.17 -2.58
C SER A 116 -19.02 -10.37 -2.26
N PRO A 117 -19.48 -10.22 -1.00
CA PRO A 117 -20.59 -9.31 -0.69
C PRO A 117 -20.27 -7.83 -0.96
N LEU A 118 -19.01 -7.40 -0.79
CA LEU A 118 -18.56 -6.05 -1.13
C LEU A 118 -18.52 -5.86 -2.64
N VAL A 119 -18.05 -6.86 -3.38
CA VAL A 119 -18.03 -6.85 -4.85
C VAL A 119 -19.45 -6.77 -5.41
N ALA A 120 -20.36 -7.62 -4.92
CA ALA A 120 -21.75 -7.67 -5.36
C ALA A 120 -22.54 -6.39 -5.07
N SER A 121 -22.13 -5.63 -4.04
CA SER A 121 -22.75 -4.34 -3.70
C SER A 121 -22.04 -3.14 -4.35
N GLY A 122 -21.12 -3.38 -5.28
CA GLY A 122 -20.40 -2.33 -6.01
C GLY A 122 -19.41 -1.54 -5.16
N ARG A 123 -19.01 -2.05 -3.98
CA ARG A 123 -18.10 -1.37 -3.03
C ARG A 123 -16.62 -1.64 -3.32
N VAL A 124 -16.35 -2.41 -4.36
CA VAL A 124 -15.00 -2.71 -4.85
C VAL A 124 -14.95 -2.37 -6.32
N SER A 125 -13.93 -1.65 -6.74
CA SER A 125 -13.72 -1.26 -8.13
C SER A 125 -12.32 -1.66 -8.63
N CYS A 126 -12.28 -2.11 -9.88
CA CYS A 126 -11.08 -2.46 -10.61
C CYS A 126 -10.64 -1.25 -11.45
N VAL A 127 -9.36 -0.90 -11.38
CA VAL A 127 -8.79 0.26 -12.07
C VAL A 127 -7.83 -0.22 -13.16
N ALA A 128 -8.03 0.25 -14.38
CA ALA A 128 -7.18 -0.06 -15.53
C ALA A 128 -7.27 1.02 -16.63
N PRO A 129 -6.26 1.12 -17.51
CA PRO A 129 -6.32 1.99 -18.68
C PRO A 129 -7.30 1.51 -19.76
N VAL A 130 -7.67 0.22 -19.75
CA VAL A 130 -8.64 -0.37 -20.69
C VAL A 130 -9.68 -1.17 -19.91
N MET A 131 -10.94 -1.15 -20.38
CA MET A 131 -12.06 -1.81 -19.69
C MET A 131 -12.15 -3.32 -19.97
N ASP A 132 -11.39 -3.82 -20.95
CA ASP A 132 -11.35 -5.22 -21.30
C ASP A 132 -10.13 -5.91 -20.67
N LEU A 133 -10.39 -6.96 -19.87
CA LEU A 133 -9.35 -7.65 -19.11
C LEU A 133 -8.41 -8.47 -20.01
N GLU A 134 -8.90 -8.98 -21.14
CA GLU A 134 -8.08 -9.74 -22.09
C GLU A 134 -7.13 -8.79 -22.84
N ALA A 135 -7.63 -7.66 -23.33
CA ALA A 135 -6.83 -6.59 -23.92
C ALA A 135 -5.83 -6.01 -22.91
N TYR A 136 -6.22 -5.83 -21.64
CA TYR A 136 -5.30 -5.41 -20.59
C TYR A 136 -4.17 -6.43 -20.40
N ARG A 137 -4.51 -7.72 -20.33
CA ARG A 137 -3.53 -8.80 -20.21
C ARG A 137 -2.55 -8.81 -21.38
N GLU A 138 -3.04 -8.67 -22.61
CA GLU A 138 -2.19 -8.65 -23.81
C GLU A 138 -1.22 -7.47 -23.81
N LEU A 139 -1.72 -6.27 -23.49
CA LEU A 139 -0.89 -5.07 -23.34
C LEU A 139 0.22 -5.29 -22.29
N LYS A 140 -0.14 -5.83 -21.12
CA LYS A 140 0.85 -6.10 -20.05
C LYS A 140 1.77 -7.26 -20.37
N ALA A 141 1.33 -8.26 -21.12
CA ALA A 141 2.18 -9.37 -21.55
C ALA A 141 3.33 -8.89 -22.44
N GLU A 142 3.09 -7.90 -23.31
CA GLU A 142 4.10 -7.26 -24.15
C GLU A 142 5.10 -6.44 -23.32
N GLU A 143 4.64 -5.73 -22.28
CA GLU A 143 5.54 -5.04 -21.34
C GLU A 143 6.43 -6.01 -20.54
N TYR A 144 5.99 -7.27 -20.36
CA TYR A 144 6.73 -8.34 -19.68
C TYR A 144 7.35 -9.34 -20.66
N ARG A 145 7.51 -8.96 -21.94
CA ARG A 145 8.17 -9.79 -22.95
C ARG A 145 9.56 -10.22 -22.48
N HIS A 146 9.94 -11.43 -22.86
CA HIS A 146 11.19 -12.10 -22.45
C HIS A 146 11.34 -12.37 -20.94
N ASP A 147 10.31 -12.13 -20.11
CA ASP A 147 10.30 -12.57 -18.72
C ASP A 147 9.84 -14.03 -18.59
N ARG A 148 10.71 -14.89 -18.06
CA ARG A 148 10.39 -16.32 -17.85
C ARG A 148 9.27 -16.55 -16.85
N VAL A 149 9.02 -15.58 -15.97
CA VAL A 149 7.99 -15.62 -14.94
C VAL A 149 6.90 -14.58 -15.19
N ASN A 150 6.61 -14.29 -16.46
CA ASN A 150 5.57 -13.33 -16.86
C ASN A 150 4.20 -13.75 -16.29
N PRO A 151 3.61 -12.97 -15.36
CA PRO A 151 2.33 -13.32 -14.74
C PRO A 151 1.14 -13.19 -15.70
N TYR A 152 1.31 -12.51 -16.83
CA TYR A 152 0.28 -12.28 -17.85
C TYR A 152 0.26 -13.34 -18.96
N ALA A 153 1.22 -14.29 -18.94
CA ALA A 153 1.31 -15.34 -19.95
C ALA A 153 0.12 -16.31 -19.93
N ALA A 154 -0.41 -16.61 -18.74
CA ALA A 154 -1.56 -17.49 -18.58
C ALA A 154 -2.87 -16.71 -18.69
N LYS A 155 -3.92 -17.37 -19.22
CA LYS A 155 -5.29 -16.88 -19.06
C LYS A 155 -5.73 -17.12 -17.62
N VAL A 156 -6.36 -16.12 -17.01
CA VAL A 156 -6.94 -16.23 -15.67
C VAL A 156 -8.45 -16.36 -15.82
N GLU A 157 -8.99 -17.48 -15.39
CA GLU A 157 -10.44 -17.67 -15.30
C GLU A 157 -10.94 -17.05 -13.99
N LEU A 158 -11.44 -15.82 -14.06
CA LEU A 158 -12.29 -15.29 -13.00
C LEU A 158 -13.64 -16.01 -13.11
N GLY A 159 -13.94 -16.88 -12.14
CA GLY A 159 -15.20 -17.63 -12.13
C GLY A 159 -16.42 -16.71 -12.30
N GLY A 160 -17.26 -17.04 -13.29
CA GLY A 160 -18.61 -16.54 -13.59
C GLY A 160 -19.09 -15.21 -12.99
N GLU A 161 -19.25 -14.21 -13.87
CA GLU A 161 -20.35 -13.21 -13.86
C GLU A 161 -20.48 -12.20 -12.72
N ARG A 162 -19.46 -11.95 -11.90
CA ARG A 162 -19.42 -10.70 -11.10
C ARG A 162 -18.24 -9.84 -11.51
N ILE A 163 -18.45 -9.11 -12.59
CA ILE A 163 -17.55 -8.08 -13.07
C ILE A 163 -17.47 -7.02 -11.97
N VAL A 164 -16.30 -6.92 -11.34
CA VAL A 164 -15.97 -5.82 -10.43
C VAL A 164 -16.22 -4.51 -11.18
N ALA A 165 -16.82 -3.52 -10.51
CA ALA A 165 -17.09 -2.23 -11.16
C ALA A 165 -15.78 -1.65 -11.73
N TRP A 166 -15.77 -1.31 -13.01
CA TRP A 166 -14.59 -0.75 -13.66
C TRP A 166 -14.52 0.76 -13.46
N GLN A 167 -13.32 1.26 -13.20
CA GLN A 167 -13.02 2.68 -13.20
C GLN A 167 -11.85 2.93 -14.17
N PRO A 168 -12.03 3.80 -15.18
CA PRO A 168 -10.96 4.10 -16.12
C PRO A 168 -9.83 4.82 -15.40
N ARG A 169 -8.61 4.50 -15.80
CA ARG A 169 -7.38 5.16 -15.36
C ARG A 169 -6.86 6.08 -16.46
N LEU A 170 -6.61 7.34 -16.13
CA LEU A 170 -6.14 8.33 -17.10
C LEU A 170 -4.63 8.53 -17.02
N GLY A 171 -4.02 8.29 -15.86
CA GLY A 171 -2.58 8.42 -15.63
C GLY A 171 -1.76 7.19 -16.08
N SER A 172 -0.47 7.41 -16.37
CA SER A 172 0.52 6.36 -16.66
C SER A 172 1.56 6.26 -15.54
N SER A 173 1.64 5.09 -14.90
CA SER A 173 2.65 4.85 -13.85
C SER A 173 4.07 4.97 -14.38
N THR A 174 4.31 4.62 -15.64
CA THR A 174 5.65 4.65 -16.25
C THR A 174 6.20 6.06 -16.32
N ALA A 175 5.37 7.05 -16.63
CA ALA A 175 5.77 8.45 -16.68
C ALA A 175 6.12 8.97 -15.27
N ASP A 176 5.27 8.69 -14.28
CA ASP A 176 5.50 9.08 -12.89
C ASP A 176 6.76 8.43 -12.30
N ILE A 177 6.98 7.14 -12.59
CA ILE A 177 8.19 6.42 -12.18
C ILE A 177 9.42 7.05 -12.83
N SER A 178 9.37 7.36 -14.12
CA SER A 178 10.49 8.01 -14.82
C SER A 178 10.79 9.38 -14.21
N SER A 179 9.77 10.18 -13.93
CA SER A 179 9.98 11.49 -13.28
C SER A 179 10.64 11.34 -11.90
N LEU A 180 10.12 10.44 -11.06
CA LEU A 180 10.66 10.24 -9.71
C LEU A 180 12.06 9.62 -9.74
N TRP A 181 12.36 8.79 -10.74
CA TRP A 181 13.68 8.20 -10.94
C TRP A 181 14.75 9.27 -11.15
N HIS A 182 14.50 10.24 -12.04
CA HIS A 182 15.45 11.30 -12.31
C HIS A 182 15.66 12.21 -11.08
N SER A 183 14.59 12.60 -10.40
CA SER A 183 14.71 13.44 -9.19
C SER A 183 15.40 12.75 -8.03
N ALA A 184 15.45 11.41 -7.99
CA ALA A 184 16.18 10.70 -6.94
C ALA A 184 17.70 10.86 -7.01
N PHE A 185 18.24 11.30 -8.16
CA PHE A 185 19.65 11.64 -8.32
C PHE A 185 19.98 13.11 -7.99
N GLU A 186 18.97 13.94 -7.69
CA GLU A 186 19.20 15.32 -7.24
C GLU A 186 19.89 15.36 -5.86
N GLU A 187 20.40 16.54 -5.48
CA GLU A 187 21.05 16.74 -4.18
C GLU A 187 20.10 16.35 -3.03
N ASN A 188 20.52 15.43 -2.17
CA ASN A 188 19.71 14.81 -1.10
C ASN A 188 18.53 13.95 -1.57
N GLY A 189 18.49 13.54 -2.85
CA GLY A 189 17.49 12.61 -3.37
C GLY A 189 17.64 11.18 -2.82
N ASP A 190 16.65 10.32 -3.11
CA ASP A 190 16.61 8.94 -2.58
C ASP A 190 17.75 8.04 -3.06
N PHE A 191 18.49 8.45 -4.09
CA PHE A 191 19.69 7.79 -4.59
C PHE A 191 20.98 8.53 -4.23
N SER A 192 20.95 9.46 -3.26
CA SER A 192 22.16 10.05 -2.68
C SER A 192 23.14 8.95 -2.22
N GLY A 193 24.39 9.00 -2.69
CA GLY A 193 25.41 7.99 -2.42
C GLY A 193 25.31 6.71 -3.27
N LEU A 194 24.27 6.54 -4.10
CA LEU A 194 24.12 5.35 -4.95
C LEU A 194 25.17 5.35 -6.06
N VAL A 195 25.36 6.49 -6.74
CA VAL A 195 26.36 6.63 -7.81
C VAL A 195 27.76 6.36 -7.25
N GLU A 196 28.11 6.93 -6.09
CA GLU A 196 29.38 6.68 -5.41
C GLU A 196 29.57 5.19 -5.08
N SER A 197 28.53 4.57 -4.51
CA SER A 197 28.61 3.16 -4.10
C SER A 197 28.75 2.20 -5.28
N VAL A 198 28.02 2.47 -6.37
CA VAL A 198 28.05 1.66 -7.60
C VAL A 198 29.35 1.90 -8.36
N SER A 199 29.77 3.16 -8.52
CA SER A 199 31.01 3.52 -9.23
C SER A 199 32.27 2.97 -8.55
N ALA A 200 32.29 2.86 -7.22
CA ALA A 200 33.40 2.25 -6.49
C ALA A 200 33.65 0.77 -6.85
N ARG A 201 32.65 0.09 -7.43
CA ARG A 201 32.73 -1.31 -7.88
C ARG A 201 32.78 -1.44 -9.41
N TRP A 202 32.73 -0.31 -10.13
CA TRP A 202 32.74 -0.27 -11.59
C TRP A 202 34.16 -0.10 -12.12
N SER A 203 34.52 -0.87 -13.16
CA SER A 203 35.86 -0.83 -13.76
C SER A 203 36.03 0.24 -14.85
N GLY A 204 34.93 0.84 -15.33
CA GLY A 204 34.94 1.92 -16.32
C GLY A 204 34.97 3.31 -15.69
N ARG A 205 34.71 4.35 -16.49
CA ARG A 205 34.69 5.73 -15.98
C ARG A 205 33.43 5.98 -15.15
N ARG A 206 33.54 6.90 -14.18
CA ARG A 206 32.42 7.26 -13.30
C ARG A 206 31.27 7.87 -14.08
N GLU A 207 31.56 8.71 -15.08
CA GLU A 207 30.53 9.36 -15.89
C GLU A 207 29.70 8.32 -16.66
N ASP A 208 30.35 7.27 -17.18
CA ASP A 208 29.67 6.22 -17.96
C ASP A 208 28.65 5.42 -17.10
N ILE A 209 28.94 5.18 -15.82
CA ILE A 209 28.01 4.49 -14.91
C ILE A 209 26.89 5.40 -14.41
N GLU A 210 27.19 6.68 -14.19
CA GLU A 210 26.20 7.69 -13.84
C GLU A 210 25.16 7.84 -14.96
N ASP A 211 25.61 8.02 -16.21
CA ASP A 211 24.76 8.05 -17.40
C ASP A 211 23.93 6.77 -17.53
N SER A 212 24.55 5.60 -17.26
CA SER A 212 23.87 4.30 -17.32
C SER A 212 22.76 4.14 -16.29
N LEU A 213 22.93 4.72 -15.09
CA LEU A 213 21.94 4.71 -14.00
C LEU A 213 20.82 5.71 -14.27
N TYR A 214 21.15 6.91 -14.76
CA TYR A 214 20.18 7.94 -15.09
C TYR A 214 19.27 7.51 -16.23
N SER A 215 19.82 6.83 -17.24
CA SER A 215 19.11 6.37 -18.45
C SER A 215 18.33 5.06 -18.30
N VAL A 216 18.22 4.49 -17.09
CA VAL A 216 17.52 3.22 -16.83
C VAL A 216 16.09 3.22 -17.40
N PRO A 217 15.23 4.24 -17.16
CA PRO A 217 13.86 4.23 -17.70
C PRO A 217 13.81 4.12 -19.22
N GLN A 218 14.73 4.78 -19.93
CA GLN A 218 14.82 4.79 -21.40
C GLN A 218 15.32 3.43 -21.92
N ARG A 219 16.29 2.83 -21.23
CA ARG A 219 16.90 1.54 -21.59
C ARG A 219 16.00 0.33 -21.37
N LEU A 220 14.85 0.51 -20.71
CA LEU A 220 13.81 -0.52 -20.63
C LEU A 220 13.01 -0.66 -21.93
N GLU A 221 13.11 0.29 -22.86
CA GLU A 221 12.54 0.18 -24.23
C GLU A 221 11.05 -0.26 -24.25
N GLY A 222 10.24 0.29 -23.35
CA GLY A 222 8.81 -0.07 -23.24
C GLY A 222 8.54 -1.38 -22.50
N GLN A 223 9.51 -1.95 -21.79
CA GLN A 223 9.23 -2.95 -20.75
C GLN A 223 8.66 -2.29 -19.48
N ALA A 224 8.00 -3.09 -18.65
CA ALA A 224 7.50 -2.62 -17.36
C ALA A 224 8.64 -2.11 -16.45
N VAL A 225 8.42 -0.99 -15.77
CA VAL A 225 9.43 -0.43 -14.85
C VAL A 225 9.33 -1.10 -13.48
N VAL A 226 9.73 -2.37 -13.43
CA VAL A 226 9.75 -3.22 -12.22
C VAL A 226 11.18 -3.57 -11.81
N GLY A 227 11.40 -3.80 -10.52
CA GLY A 227 12.74 -3.98 -9.94
C GLY A 227 13.60 -5.02 -10.67
N ARG A 228 13.02 -6.17 -11.03
CA ARG A 228 13.74 -7.23 -11.74
C ARG A 228 14.12 -6.90 -13.19
N PHE A 229 13.47 -5.95 -13.85
CA PHE A 229 13.87 -5.48 -15.18
C PHE A 229 14.89 -4.35 -15.05
N VAL A 230 14.68 -3.43 -14.11
CA VAL A 230 15.64 -2.39 -13.74
C VAL A 230 17.01 -3.00 -13.39
N GLN A 231 17.04 -4.04 -12.58
CA GLN A 231 18.29 -4.72 -12.21
C GLN A 231 19.00 -5.38 -13.40
N LYS A 232 18.29 -5.81 -14.45
CA LYS A 232 18.90 -6.42 -15.64
C LYS A 232 19.58 -5.39 -16.54
N VAL A 233 19.10 -4.14 -16.53
CA VAL A 233 19.68 -3.07 -17.35
C VAL A 233 20.84 -2.37 -16.66
N ILE A 234 20.93 -2.42 -15.32
CA ILE A 234 22.09 -1.87 -14.60
C ILE A 234 23.31 -2.75 -14.87
N PRO A 235 24.45 -2.18 -15.34
CA PRO A 235 25.60 -2.95 -15.82
C PRO A 235 26.39 -3.68 -14.73
N ILE A 236 26.06 -3.46 -13.47
CA ILE A 236 26.69 -4.07 -12.31
C ILE A 236 25.64 -4.50 -11.29
N GLY A 237 25.90 -5.62 -10.60
CA GLY A 237 25.02 -6.11 -9.55
C GLY A 237 24.86 -5.09 -8.42
N LEU A 238 23.61 -4.75 -8.12
CA LEU A 238 23.27 -3.97 -6.94
C LEU A 238 23.43 -4.81 -5.67
N THR A 239 23.89 -4.18 -4.59
CA THR A 239 23.83 -4.79 -3.26
C THR A 239 22.38 -4.93 -2.79
N ALA A 240 22.14 -5.75 -1.77
CA ALA A 240 20.81 -5.89 -1.15
C ALA A 240 20.22 -4.53 -0.75
N ARG A 241 21.02 -3.66 -0.13
CA ARG A 241 20.60 -2.32 0.30
C ARG A 241 20.21 -1.43 -0.89
N GLU A 242 21.02 -1.42 -1.95
CA GLU A 242 20.76 -0.63 -3.16
C GLU A 242 19.53 -1.13 -3.90
N SER A 243 19.39 -2.45 -4.04
CA SER A 243 18.20 -3.09 -4.60
C SER A 243 16.94 -2.70 -3.82
N THR A 244 16.99 -2.70 -2.49
CA THR A 244 15.85 -2.27 -1.66
C THR A 244 15.52 -0.79 -1.88
N ARG A 245 16.51 0.10 -1.96
CA ARG A 245 16.28 1.53 -2.27
C ARG A 245 15.58 1.71 -3.62
N VAL A 246 16.08 1.01 -4.65
CA VAL A 246 15.47 1.02 -5.99
C VAL A 246 14.03 0.52 -5.93
N ASN A 247 13.77 -0.62 -5.30
CA ASN A 247 12.41 -1.19 -5.21
C ASN A 247 11.44 -0.31 -4.42
N ILE A 248 11.91 0.33 -3.33
CA ILE A 248 11.10 1.29 -2.57
C ILE A 248 10.73 2.48 -3.45
N LEU A 249 11.68 3.05 -4.21
CA LEU A 249 11.40 4.17 -5.10
C LEU A 249 10.39 3.81 -6.19
N LEU A 250 10.57 2.66 -6.84
CA LEU A 250 9.65 2.17 -7.88
C LEU A 250 8.24 1.98 -7.32
N SER A 251 8.13 1.31 -6.17
CA SER A 251 6.85 1.10 -5.48
C SER A 251 6.22 2.43 -5.04
N ARG A 252 7.01 3.38 -4.53
CA ARG A 252 6.52 4.71 -4.13
C ARG A 252 5.94 5.47 -5.31
N ALA A 253 6.66 5.52 -6.43
CA ALA A 253 6.17 6.17 -7.65
C ALA A 253 4.90 5.50 -8.18
N TYR A 254 4.85 4.17 -8.15
CA TYR A 254 3.64 3.42 -8.49
C TYR A 254 2.45 3.82 -7.61
N LEU A 255 2.62 3.85 -6.28
CA LEU A 255 1.56 4.25 -5.35
C LEU A 255 1.12 5.69 -5.60
N LEU A 256 2.05 6.64 -5.68
CA LEU A 256 1.75 8.06 -5.96
C LEU A 256 0.94 8.23 -7.24
N SER A 257 1.28 7.50 -8.30
CA SER A 257 0.56 7.53 -9.57
C SER A 257 -0.93 7.18 -9.41
N TYR A 258 -1.25 6.12 -8.65
CA TYR A 258 -2.65 5.75 -8.38
C TYR A 258 -3.33 6.71 -7.42
N LEU A 259 -2.65 7.13 -6.36
CA LEU A 259 -3.22 8.02 -5.35
C LEU A 259 -3.59 9.38 -5.93
N ARG A 260 -2.74 9.94 -6.80
CA ARG A 260 -3.00 11.22 -7.48
C ARG A 260 -4.12 11.10 -8.52
N ASP A 261 -4.06 10.10 -9.40
CA ASP A 261 -5.03 9.91 -10.48
C ASP A 261 -6.45 9.65 -9.92
N LEU A 262 -6.54 8.85 -8.86
CA LEU A 262 -7.82 8.49 -8.25
C LEU A 262 -8.26 9.43 -7.12
N ARG A 263 -7.41 10.38 -6.72
CA ARG A 263 -7.55 11.18 -5.49
C ARG A 263 -7.90 10.29 -4.29
N ALA A 264 -7.23 9.15 -4.17
CA ALA A 264 -7.60 8.10 -3.24
C ALA A 264 -6.98 8.29 -1.85
N ASN A 265 -7.62 7.76 -0.83
CA ASN A 265 -7.01 7.54 0.48
C ASN A 265 -6.19 6.24 0.48
N MET A 266 -5.19 6.14 1.36
CA MET A 266 -4.43 4.92 1.56
C MET A 266 -4.29 4.62 3.06
N LEU A 267 -4.58 3.38 3.47
CA LEU A 267 -4.25 2.93 4.81
C LEU A 267 -2.76 2.66 4.93
N VAL A 268 -2.10 3.13 5.98
CA VAL A 268 -0.66 2.91 6.25
C VAL A 268 -0.45 2.54 7.71
N ASP A 269 0.79 2.36 8.17
CA ASP A 269 1.09 2.09 9.58
C ASP A 269 0.29 0.90 10.15
N PHE A 270 0.52 -0.28 9.60
CA PHE A 270 -0.05 -1.54 10.07
C PHE A 270 0.80 -2.14 11.20
N ASP A 271 0.27 -3.10 11.94
CA ASP A 271 1.00 -3.77 13.03
C ASP A 271 2.29 -4.48 12.57
N HIS A 272 2.33 -4.91 11.31
CA HIS A 272 3.46 -5.68 10.76
C HIS A 272 4.40 -4.84 9.88
N SER A 273 3.94 -3.73 9.30
CA SER A 273 4.73 -2.85 8.42
C SER A 273 3.95 -1.59 8.05
N ASP A 274 4.63 -0.56 7.53
CA ASP A 274 3.99 0.69 7.12
C ASP A 274 3.33 0.63 5.74
N LEU A 275 3.90 -0.15 4.80
CA LEU A 275 3.42 -0.34 3.41
C LEU A 275 3.14 0.97 2.62
N SER A 276 3.73 2.09 3.03
CA SER A 276 3.65 3.37 2.28
C SER A 276 4.72 3.52 1.22
N CYS A 277 5.79 2.70 1.26
CA CYS A 277 7.02 2.89 0.50
C CYS A 277 7.62 4.30 0.63
N GLY A 278 7.41 4.99 1.76
CA GLY A 278 7.90 6.35 1.97
C GLY A 278 7.04 7.43 1.30
N VAL A 279 5.82 7.10 0.84
CA VAL A 279 4.84 8.12 0.46
C VAL A 279 4.56 9.01 1.67
N SER A 280 4.61 10.34 1.48
CA SER A 280 4.37 11.32 2.52
C SER A 280 3.42 12.41 2.03
N ALA A 281 2.32 12.61 2.74
CA ALA A 281 1.34 13.65 2.41
C ALA A 281 1.91 15.08 2.49
N ALA A 282 2.94 15.30 3.32
CA ALA A 282 3.55 16.62 3.49
C ALA A 282 4.25 17.13 2.22
N HIS A 283 4.81 16.22 1.41
CA HIS A 283 5.54 16.56 0.18
C HIS A 283 4.60 16.64 -1.04
N GLU A 284 3.37 16.18 -0.88
CA GLU A 284 2.46 15.82 -1.99
C GLU A 284 1.17 16.65 -2.00
N GLY A 285 1.00 17.56 -1.04
CA GLY A 285 -0.14 18.46 -0.93
C GLY A 285 -1.46 17.74 -0.61
N SER A 286 -2.58 18.28 -1.10
CA SER A 286 -3.94 17.81 -0.76
C SER A 286 -4.50 16.71 -1.67
N ALA A 287 -3.68 16.15 -2.56
CA ALA A 287 -4.09 15.22 -3.61
C ALA A 287 -4.65 13.90 -3.06
N PHE A 288 -4.14 13.42 -1.92
CA PHE A 288 -4.53 12.18 -1.25
C PHE A 288 -4.35 12.29 0.27
N SER A 289 -4.86 11.31 1.01
CA SER A 289 -4.65 11.21 2.46
C SER A 289 -4.09 9.84 2.85
N LEU A 290 -3.13 9.85 3.78
CA LEU A 290 -2.60 8.65 4.42
C LEU A 290 -3.25 8.46 5.79
N LEU A 291 -3.84 7.29 6.01
CA LEU A 291 -4.63 6.97 7.18
C LEU A 291 -3.93 5.88 7.98
N SER A 292 -3.42 6.18 9.19
CA SER A 292 -2.83 5.15 10.05
C SER A 292 -3.89 4.11 10.44
N ALA A 293 -3.67 2.86 10.04
CA ALA A 293 -4.52 1.72 10.36
C ALA A 293 -4.43 1.39 11.86
N ARG A 294 -3.23 1.46 12.45
CA ARG A 294 -3.04 1.26 13.90
C ARG A 294 -3.81 2.29 14.72
N ARG A 295 -3.79 3.56 14.32
CA ARG A 295 -4.56 4.63 14.98
C ARG A 295 -6.07 4.32 14.95
N PHE A 296 -6.58 3.86 13.81
CA PHE A 296 -8.00 3.50 13.69
C PHE A 296 -8.35 2.24 14.48
N ASP A 297 -7.55 1.18 14.40
CA ASP A 297 -7.76 -0.04 15.17
C ASP A 297 -7.80 0.23 16.68
N LEU A 298 -6.90 1.11 17.15
CA LEU A 298 -6.87 1.55 18.54
C LEU A 298 -8.14 2.33 18.93
N ALA A 299 -8.63 3.22 18.06
CA ALA A 299 -9.89 3.92 18.28
C ALA A 299 -11.07 2.94 18.40
N LEU A 300 -11.13 1.91 17.54
CA LEU A 300 -12.16 0.86 17.63
C LEU A 300 -12.11 0.10 18.97
N ARG A 301 -10.91 -0.12 19.53
CA ARG A 301 -10.75 -0.75 20.86
C ARG A 301 -11.22 0.17 21.97
N TRP A 302 -10.88 1.45 21.90
CA TRP A 302 -11.29 2.44 22.89
C TRP A 302 -12.81 2.52 23.02
N ILE A 303 -13.52 2.59 21.89
CA ILE A 303 -14.98 2.64 21.85
C ILE A 303 -15.63 1.25 22.02
N GLY A 304 -14.84 0.19 22.21
CA GLY A 304 -15.35 -1.15 22.50
C GLY A 304 -16.04 -1.84 21.32
N ILE A 305 -15.64 -1.57 20.07
CA ILE A 305 -16.21 -2.25 18.90
C ILE A 305 -15.21 -3.08 18.11
N HIS A 306 -13.93 -3.08 18.51
CA HIS A 306 -12.87 -3.83 17.82
C HIS A 306 -13.18 -5.32 17.64
N THR A 307 -13.62 -6.01 18.70
CA THR A 307 -13.93 -7.45 18.64
C THR A 307 -15.09 -7.74 17.70
N TYR A 308 -16.14 -6.91 17.73
CA TYR A 308 -17.22 -6.97 16.76
C TYR A 308 -16.71 -6.77 15.33
N VAL A 309 -15.94 -5.70 15.11
CA VAL A 309 -15.41 -5.32 13.79
C VAL A 309 -14.50 -6.39 13.23
N HIS A 310 -13.68 -7.10 14.00
CA HIS A 310 -12.75 -8.10 13.44
C HIS A 310 -13.24 -9.55 13.54
N GLY A 311 -14.09 -9.86 14.51
CA GLY A 311 -14.47 -11.22 14.86
C GLY A 311 -15.84 -11.65 14.38
N THR A 312 -16.86 -10.80 14.45
CA THR A 312 -18.27 -11.23 14.27
C THR A 312 -19.02 -10.50 13.17
N ALA A 313 -18.67 -9.26 12.85
CA ALA A 313 -19.44 -8.47 11.87
C ALA A 313 -19.40 -9.09 10.46
N SER A 314 -20.54 -9.18 9.79
CA SER A 314 -20.56 -9.47 8.36
C SER A 314 -20.11 -8.24 7.55
N TRP A 315 -19.72 -8.43 6.29
CA TRP A 315 -19.39 -7.31 5.39
C TRP A 315 -20.54 -6.31 5.27
N GLN A 316 -21.78 -6.79 5.24
CA GLN A 316 -22.98 -5.96 5.14
C GLN A 316 -23.20 -5.16 6.42
N GLN A 317 -22.92 -5.74 7.59
CA GLN A 317 -22.96 -5.02 8.86
C GLN A 317 -21.87 -3.95 8.97
N LEU A 318 -20.68 -4.19 8.43
CA LEU A 318 -19.63 -3.16 8.34
C LEU A 318 -20.05 -1.99 7.43
N ILE A 319 -20.72 -2.29 6.31
CA ILE A 319 -21.32 -1.26 5.44
C ILE A 319 -22.43 -0.50 6.18
N SER A 320 -23.29 -1.18 6.94
CA SER A 320 -24.31 -0.50 7.74
C SER A 320 -23.67 0.39 8.80
N LEU A 321 -22.63 -0.10 9.49
CA LEU A 321 -21.94 0.62 10.56
C LEU A 321 -21.26 1.88 10.04
N ARG A 322 -20.53 1.80 8.91
CA ARG A 322 -19.87 2.97 8.32
C ARG A 322 -20.87 4.03 7.88
N SER A 323 -22.08 3.64 7.48
CA SER A 323 -23.11 4.53 6.92
C SER A 323 -23.86 5.31 8.00
N ILE A 324 -23.60 5.04 9.28
CA ILE A 324 -24.16 5.80 10.40
C ILE A 324 -23.48 7.18 10.43
N PRO A 325 -24.22 8.30 10.46
CA PRO A 325 -23.64 9.64 10.48
C PRO A 325 -22.62 9.86 11.59
N GLU A 326 -22.90 9.36 12.79
CA GLU A 326 -22.01 9.43 13.95
C GLU A 326 -20.70 8.69 13.70
N PHE A 327 -20.71 7.58 12.95
CA PHE A 327 -19.48 6.91 12.54
C PHE A 327 -18.66 7.80 11.59
N GLY A 328 -19.34 8.52 10.70
CA GLY A 328 -18.83 9.66 9.92
C GLY A 328 -18.00 10.62 10.75
N GLU A 329 -18.67 11.27 11.68
CA GLU A 329 -18.10 12.28 12.58
C GLU A 329 -16.92 11.73 13.39
N LEU A 330 -17.06 10.51 13.93
CA LEU A 330 -16.00 9.83 14.66
C LEU A 330 -14.72 9.68 13.83
N THR A 331 -14.83 9.22 12.58
CA THR A 331 -13.65 9.01 11.72
C THR A 331 -13.05 10.33 11.24
N LEU A 332 -13.88 11.33 10.93
CA LEU A 332 -13.41 12.68 10.54
C LEU A 332 -12.65 13.32 11.70
N ALA A 333 -13.22 13.27 12.90
CA ALA A 333 -12.54 13.68 14.11
C ALA A 333 -11.25 12.89 14.30
N LEU A 334 -11.27 11.57 14.14
CA LEU A 334 -10.07 10.75 14.32
C LEU A 334 -8.90 11.21 13.43
N TYR A 335 -9.12 11.77 12.25
CA TYR A 335 -8.03 12.18 11.34
C TYR A 335 -7.86 13.70 11.20
N ALA A 336 -8.58 14.50 11.98
CA ALA A 336 -8.34 15.93 12.07
C ALA A 336 -7.08 16.26 12.90
N GLN A 337 -6.42 17.40 12.61
CA GLN A 337 -5.30 17.92 13.40
C GLN A 337 -5.82 18.20 14.84
N ASP A 338 -5.15 17.68 15.87
CA ASP A 338 -5.46 17.80 17.33
C ASP A 338 -6.56 16.92 17.98
N TYR A 339 -7.32 16.14 17.22
CA TYR A 339 -8.45 15.38 17.77
C TYR A 339 -8.20 14.03 18.48
N PRO A 340 -7.05 13.33 18.39
CA PRO A 340 -6.90 12.04 19.07
C PRO A 340 -6.91 12.19 20.61
N VAL A 341 -6.56 13.37 21.13
CA VAL A 341 -6.69 13.69 22.57
C VAL A 341 -8.17 13.85 22.95
N SER A 342 -8.98 14.51 22.12
CA SER A 342 -10.40 14.71 22.34
C SER A 342 -11.18 13.38 22.30
N LEU A 343 -10.90 12.51 21.33
CA LEU A 343 -11.51 11.18 21.27
C LEU A 343 -11.16 10.34 22.49
N ARG A 344 -9.88 10.29 22.87
CA ARG A 344 -9.46 9.56 24.07
C ARG A 344 -10.14 10.11 25.32
N SER A 345 -10.25 11.43 25.44
CA SER A 345 -10.89 12.10 26.58
C SER A 345 -12.38 11.79 26.64
N ALA A 346 -13.09 11.85 25.51
CA ALA A 346 -14.49 11.46 25.41
C ALA A 346 -14.71 10.01 25.86
N VAL A 347 -13.89 9.08 25.36
CA VAL A 347 -13.95 7.65 25.76
C VAL A 347 -13.70 7.49 27.27
N VAL A 348 -12.71 8.18 27.83
CA VAL A 348 -12.39 8.11 29.27
C VAL A 348 -13.56 8.62 30.12
N ARG A 349 -14.22 9.72 29.71
CA ARG A 349 -15.41 10.23 30.40
C ARG A 349 -16.53 9.19 30.43
N ILE A 350 -16.83 8.56 29.29
CA ILE A 350 -17.93 7.60 29.19
C ILE A 350 -17.63 6.30 29.93
N ARG A 351 -16.38 5.82 29.89
CA ARG A 351 -16.02 4.60 30.63
C ARG A 351 -16.15 4.78 32.15
N ARG A 352 -16.02 6.01 32.66
CA ARG A 352 -16.26 6.32 34.08
C ARG A 352 -17.75 6.30 34.46
N THR A 353 -18.65 6.49 33.50
CA THR A 353 -20.11 6.43 33.71
C THR A 353 -20.72 5.05 33.41
N THR A 354 -19.88 4.03 33.16
CA THR A 354 -20.23 2.61 32.95
C THR A 354 -20.99 2.27 31.66
N GLU A 355 -21.18 3.22 30.74
CA GLU A 355 -22.09 3.01 29.60
C GLU A 355 -21.53 2.17 28.44
N ILE A 356 -20.21 2.07 28.29
CA ILE A 356 -19.57 1.34 27.18
C ILE A 356 -19.05 -0.02 27.65
N LYS A 357 -19.56 -1.08 27.03
CA LYS A 357 -19.03 -2.45 27.08
C LYS A 357 -18.54 -2.85 25.69
N ASP A 358 -17.74 -3.90 25.60
CA ASP A 358 -17.36 -4.45 24.30
C ASP A 358 -18.60 -4.97 23.56
N ALA A 359 -18.74 -4.55 22.31
CA ALA A 359 -19.85 -4.92 21.45
C ALA A 359 -19.67 -6.35 20.94
N GLU A 360 -20.73 -7.14 21.02
CA GLU A 360 -20.84 -8.49 20.49
C GLU A 360 -21.71 -8.51 19.21
N ASN A 361 -22.57 -7.51 19.04
CA ASN A 361 -23.49 -7.38 17.91
C ASN A 361 -23.61 -5.94 17.39
N PHE A 362 -24.30 -5.78 16.26
CA PHE A 362 -24.46 -4.50 15.55
C PHE A 362 -25.10 -3.41 16.42
N ALA A 363 -26.17 -3.73 17.15
CA ALA A 363 -26.89 -2.75 17.96
C ALA A 363 -26.02 -2.17 19.09
N GLN A 364 -25.20 -3.02 19.72
CA GLN A 364 -24.23 -2.58 20.72
C GLN A 364 -23.12 -1.74 20.09
N ALA A 365 -22.62 -2.12 18.91
CA ALA A 365 -21.59 -1.35 18.21
C ALA A 365 -22.10 0.05 17.82
N GLN A 366 -23.32 0.14 17.27
CA GLN A 366 -24.00 1.39 16.96
C GLN A 366 -24.17 2.26 18.22
N ARG A 367 -24.69 1.68 19.31
CA ARG A 367 -24.85 2.40 20.58
C ARG A 367 -23.52 2.98 21.05
N ASN A 368 -22.45 2.20 21.06
CA ASN A 368 -21.13 2.65 21.51
C ASN A 368 -20.63 3.84 20.67
N VAL A 369 -20.82 3.79 19.34
CA VAL A 369 -20.45 4.90 18.44
C VAL A 369 -21.24 6.16 18.79
N CYS A 370 -22.57 6.09 18.87
CA CYS A 370 -23.43 7.25 19.18
C CYS A 370 -23.08 7.88 20.53
N VAL A 371 -22.89 7.07 21.58
CA VAL A 371 -22.53 7.57 22.92
C VAL A 371 -21.17 8.28 22.89
N VAL A 372 -20.17 7.73 22.20
CA VAL A 372 -18.85 8.38 22.06
C VAL A 372 -18.95 9.73 21.35
N VAL A 373 -19.68 9.76 20.23
CA VAL A 373 -19.79 10.96 19.41
C VAL A 373 -20.54 12.08 20.11
N SER A 374 -21.58 11.75 20.90
CA SER A 374 -22.30 12.72 21.75
C SER A 374 -21.41 13.44 22.77
N GLN A 375 -20.22 12.91 23.05
CA GLN A 375 -19.24 13.47 23.98
C GLN A 375 -18.02 14.09 23.28
N LEU A 376 -17.99 14.10 21.94
CA LEU A 376 -17.00 14.80 21.14
C LEU A 376 -17.36 16.28 20.95
N CYS A 377 -18.66 16.61 21.04
CA CYS A 377 -19.19 17.96 21.21
C CYS A 377 -18.97 18.43 22.66
#